data_AF-A0A7L1MRH8-F1
#
_entry.id   AF-A0A7L1MRH8-F1
#
_cell.length_a   1.000
_cell.length_b   1.000
_cell.length_c   1.000
_cell.angle_alpha   90.00
_cell.angle_beta   90.00
_cell.angle_gamma   90.00
#
_symmetry.space_group_name_H-M   'P 1'
#
loop_
_entity.id
_entity.type
_entity.pdbx_description
1 polymer ?
#
loop_
_entity_poly.entity_id
_entity_poly.type
_entity_poly.pdbx_seq_one_letter_code
_entity_poly.pdbx_strand_id
1 'polypeptide(L)'
;QIVGGHEARPHSHPYMACLKIAELGMCGGFLVAPDWVMSAAHCMGNITVILGAHNIHEPEKTQQVRGVLKYHKHPEYNPDTMENDIMLLQARSSAALNDYVQLIPLPKSRSDLPTGTKCVIAGWGLIDEDRATNKLFETKVSIYSRRKCALFYPHLDSGMICAGSFHELKDSSQGDSGGPLVCNKVAQGIVSFGYNSPPGVYARISNYLPWIKKVMKK
;
A
#
# COMPACT_ATOMS: atom_id res chain seq x y z
N GLN A 1 11.67 -1.61 0.31
CA GLN A 1 12.26 -2.84 0.87
C GLN A 1 11.15 -3.73 1.28
N ILE A 2 11.18 -4.97 0.81
CA ILE A 2 10.62 -6.06 1.59
C ILE A 2 11.80 -6.85 2.13
N VAL A 3 12.41 -6.34 3.23
CA VAL A 3 13.60 -6.98 3.83
C VAL A 3 13.20 -8.33 4.39
N GLY A 4 13.99 -9.36 4.06
CA GLY A 4 13.72 -10.75 4.46
C GLY A 4 12.37 -11.29 3.98
N GLY A 5 11.80 -10.68 2.94
CA GLY A 5 10.71 -11.26 2.17
C GLY A 5 11.18 -12.34 1.20
N HIS A 6 10.25 -12.78 0.37
CA HIS A 6 10.53 -13.71 -0.72
C HIS A 6 9.72 -13.29 -1.95
N GLU A 7 10.12 -13.77 -3.12
CA GLU A 7 9.34 -13.59 -4.35
C GLU A 7 7.94 -14.16 -4.10
N ALA A 8 6.92 -13.33 -4.33
CA ALA A 8 5.54 -13.78 -4.24
C ALA A 8 5.27 -14.79 -5.35
N ARG A 9 4.35 -15.73 -5.12
CA ARG A 9 3.89 -16.59 -6.20
C ARG A 9 3.28 -15.70 -7.30
N PRO A 10 3.60 -15.91 -8.60
CA PRO A 10 3.07 -15.08 -9.68
C PRO A 10 1.55 -14.92 -9.59
N HIS A 11 1.10 -13.66 -9.58
CA HIS A 11 -0.30 -13.24 -9.49
C HIS A 11 -1.06 -13.68 -8.22
N SER A 12 -0.38 -14.00 -7.11
CA SER A 12 -1.04 -14.32 -5.83
C SER A 12 -1.72 -13.13 -5.15
N HIS A 13 -1.39 -11.91 -5.54
CA HIS A 13 -1.98 -10.66 -5.02
C HIS A 13 -2.69 -9.89 -6.15
N PRO A 14 -3.82 -10.39 -6.67
CA PRO A 14 -4.48 -9.84 -7.86
C PRO A 14 -5.04 -8.42 -7.67
N TYR A 15 -5.01 -7.89 -6.45
CA TYR A 15 -5.40 -6.51 -6.14
C TYR A 15 -4.26 -5.51 -6.24
N MET A 16 -3.00 -5.96 -6.38
CA MET A 16 -1.85 -5.05 -6.42
C MET A 16 -1.87 -4.18 -7.68
N ALA A 17 -1.51 -2.92 -7.49
CA ALA A 17 -1.29 -1.96 -8.55
C ALA A 17 0.15 -1.42 -8.45
N CYS A 18 0.88 -1.46 -9.56
CA CYS A 18 2.12 -0.72 -9.70
C CYS A 18 1.80 0.68 -10.24
N LEU A 19 2.23 1.70 -9.51
CA LEU A 19 2.06 3.10 -9.90
C LEU A 19 3.39 3.61 -10.45
N LYS A 20 3.50 3.67 -11.77
CA LYS A 20 4.64 4.27 -12.44
C LYS A 20 4.46 5.78 -12.47
N ILE A 21 5.33 6.51 -11.78
CA ILE A 21 5.26 7.97 -11.64
C ILE A 21 6.34 8.57 -12.56
N ALA A 22 5.93 9.36 -13.55
CA ALA A 22 6.89 9.96 -14.48
C ALA A 22 7.96 10.75 -13.71
N GLU A 23 9.23 10.51 -14.03
CA GLU A 23 10.41 11.20 -13.48
C GLU A 23 10.67 11.02 -11.98
N LEU A 24 9.76 10.41 -11.23
CA LEU A 24 9.82 10.26 -9.76
C LEU A 24 9.96 8.81 -9.29
N GLY A 25 9.88 7.84 -10.21
CA GLY A 25 10.05 6.42 -9.90
C GLY A 25 8.72 5.69 -9.79
N MET A 26 8.48 5.02 -8.66
CA MET A 26 7.39 4.07 -8.52
C MET A 26 6.86 4.00 -7.09
N CYS A 27 5.54 3.81 -6.98
CA CYS A 27 4.87 3.45 -5.74
C CYS A 27 4.00 2.19 -5.93
N GLY A 28 3.62 1.60 -4.81
CA GLY A 28 2.53 0.63 -4.75
C GLY A 28 1.16 1.30 -4.73
N GLY A 29 0.15 0.50 -4.99
CA GLY A 29 -1.26 0.82 -4.84
C GLY A 29 -2.07 -0.46 -4.84
N PHE A 30 -3.38 -0.34 -4.67
CA PHE A 30 -4.27 -1.50 -4.70
C PHE A 30 -5.69 -1.14 -5.15
N LEU A 31 -6.31 -2.07 -5.89
CA LEU A 31 -7.61 -1.90 -6.51
C LEU A 31 -8.74 -2.15 -5.49
N VAL A 32 -9.56 -1.14 -5.22
CA VAL A 32 -10.65 -1.18 -4.22
C VAL A 32 -12.05 -1.15 -4.86
N ALA A 33 -12.14 -0.67 -6.10
CA ALA A 33 -13.28 -0.82 -7.00
C ALA A 33 -12.77 -0.83 -8.46
N PRO A 34 -13.57 -1.22 -9.46
CA PRO A 34 -13.07 -1.42 -10.83
C PRO A 34 -12.30 -0.23 -11.42
N ASP A 35 -12.66 1.00 -11.09
CA ASP A 35 -12.00 2.23 -11.52
C ASP A 35 -11.30 2.99 -10.38
N TRP A 36 -11.18 2.40 -9.18
CA TRP A 36 -10.60 3.06 -8.01
C TRP A 36 -9.39 2.32 -7.45
N VAL A 37 -8.26 3.02 -7.44
CA VAL A 37 -7.01 2.55 -6.82
C VAL A 37 -6.71 3.41 -5.60
N MET A 38 -6.31 2.77 -4.51
CA MET A 38 -5.86 3.44 -3.29
C MET A 38 -4.34 3.38 -3.19
N SER A 39 -3.73 4.46 -2.71
CA SER A 39 -2.27 4.58 -2.51
C SER A 39 -1.97 5.67 -1.47
N ALA A 40 -0.70 5.95 -1.22
CA ALA A 40 -0.23 7.00 -0.33
C ALA A 40 -0.35 8.38 -1.01
N ALA A 41 -0.60 9.42 -0.23
CA ALA A 41 -0.71 10.79 -0.73
C ALA A 41 0.63 11.34 -1.24
N HIS A 42 1.74 10.95 -0.62
CA HIS A 42 3.07 11.36 -1.06
C HIS A 42 3.48 10.77 -2.42
N CYS A 43 2.77 9.75 -2.91
CA CYS A 43 2.98 9.16 -4.25
C CYS A 43 2.31 9.94 -5.40
N MET A 44 1.74 11.11 -5.12
CA MET A 44 1.06 11.90 -6.15
C MET A 44 2.04 12.40 -7.22
N GLY A 45 1.66 12.26 -8.50
CA GLY A 45 2.44 12.73 -9.64
C GLY A 45 1.73 12.41 -10.96
N ASN A 46 2.47 12.38 -12.07
CA ASN A 46 1.93 11.88 -13.34
C ASN A 46 1.98 10.35 -13.38
N ILE A 47 0.86 9.71 -12.98
CA ILE A 47 0.79 8.26 -12.71
C ILE A 47 0.22 7.48 -13.90
N THR A 48 0.89 6.38 -14.22
CA THR A 48 0.32 5.25 -14.97
C THR A 48 0.11 4.07 -14.02
N VAL A 49 -1.12 3.55 -13.97
CA VAL A 49 -1.49 2.38 -13.17
C VAL A 49 -1.29 1.12 -13.99
N ILE A 50 -0.57 0.14 -13.45
CA ILE A 50 -0.37 -1.19 -14.03
C ILE A 50 -0.96 -2.22 -13.05
N LEU A 51 -2.04 -2.89 -13.47
CA LEU A 51 -2.68 -3.97 -12.72
C LEU A 51 -2.28 -5.33 -13.28
N GLY A 52 -2.37 -6.40 -12.49
CA GLY A 52 -2.17 -7.78 -12.95
C GLY A 52 -0.72 -8.13 -13.30
N ALA A 53 0.25 -7.30 -12.88
CA ALA A 53 1.66 -7.54 -13.08
C ALA A 53 2.24 -8.50 -12.02
N HIS A 54 3.18 -9.37 -12.40
CA HIS A 54 4.15 -9.98 -11.49
C HIS A 54 5.52 -9.36 -11.72
N ASN A 55 6.02 -9.39 -12.96
CA ASN A 55 7.21 -8.69 -13.41
C ASN A 55 6.84 -7.40 -14.14
N ILE A 56 7.19 -6.26 -13.56
CA ILE A 56 6.82 -4.93 -14.09
C ILE A 56 7.69 -4.45 -15.26
N HIS A 57 8.79 -5.15 -15.55
CA HIS A 57 9.67 -4.85 -16.69
C HIS A 57 9.41 -5.76 -17.90
N GLU A 58 8.59 -6.80 -17.73
CA GLU A 58 8.20 -7.69 -18.81
C GLU A 58 6.77 -7.41 -19.26
N PRO A 59 6.48 -7.47 -20.57
CA PRO A 59 5.12 -7.40 -21.06
C PRO A 59 4.39 -8.71 -20.76
N GLU A 60 3.52 -8.70 -19.75
CA GLU A 60 2.71 -9.86 -19.38
C GLU A 60 1.30 -9.72 -19.97
N LYS A 61 0.73 -10.80 -20.51
CA LYS A 61 -0.63 -10.80 -21.08
C LYS A 61 -1.72 -10.48 -20.05
N THR A 62 -1.40 -10.63 -18.76
CA THR A 62 -2.28 -10.35 -17.62
C THR A 62 -2.34 -8.86 -17.27
N GLN A 63 -1.40 -8.05 -17.76
CA GLN A 63 -1.28 -6.66 -17.40
C GLN A 63 -2.41 -5.81 -17.98
N GLN A 64 -2.93 -4.90 -17.16
CA GLN A 64 -3.86 -3.87 -17.59
C GLN A 64 -3.29 -2.50 -17.26
N VAL A 65 -2.90 -1.75 -18.29
CA VAL A 65 -2.33 -0.41 -18.15
C VAL A 65 -3.44 0.63 -18.28
N ARG A 66 -3.48 1.59 -17.35
CA ARG A 66 -4.50 2.63 -17.28
C ARG A 66 -3.88 3.98 -16.88
N GLY A 67 -4.33 5.05 -17.54
CA GLY A 67 -4.05 6.41 -17.07
C GLY A 67 -4.99 6.81 -15.93
N VAL A 68 -4.61 7.82 -15.16
CA VAL A 68 -5.45 8.40 -14.09
C VAL A 68 -6.32 9.53 -14.65
N LEU A 69 -7.59 9.54 -14.26
CA LEU A 69 -8.57 10.59 -14.58
C LEU A 69 -8.55 11.69 -13.52
N LYS A 70 -8.61 11.32 -12.23
CA LYS A 70 -8.62 12.24 -11.10
C LYS A 70 -7.81 11.71 -9.92
N TYR A 71 -7.19 12.64 -9.20
CA TYR A 71 -6.45 12.39 -7.96
C TYR A 71 -7.24 12.99 -6.80
N HIS A 72 -7.48 12.19 -5.76
CA HIS A 72 -8.18 12.60 -4.55
C HIS A 72 -7.26 12.36 -3.35
N LYS A 73 -6.36 13.31 -3.09
CA LYS A 73 -5.53 13.36 -1.89
C LYS A 73 -6.39 13.73 -0.68
N HIS A 74 -6.10 13.20 0.51
CA HIS A 74 -6.75 13.69 1.71
C HIS A 74 -6.52 15.20 1.86
N PRO A 75 -7.56 16.02 2.12
CA PRO A 75 -7.42 17.48 2.16
C PRO A 75 -6.50 17.97 3.29
N GLU A 76 -6.37 17.17 4.35
CA GLU A 76 -5.54 17.45 5.52
C GLU A 76 -4.19 16.70 5.46
N TYR A 77 -3.78 16.19 4.30
CA TYR A 77 -2.45 15.58 4.15
C TYR A 77 -1.35 16.61 4.44
N ASN A 78 -0.45 16.25 5.36
CA ASN A 78 0.69 17.07 5.75
C ASN A 78 1.99 16.37 5.33
N PRO A 79 2.77 16.93 4.39
CA PRO A 79 4.01 16.31 3.92
C PRO A 79 5.15 16.34 4.95
N ASP A 80 5.10 17.23 5.95
CA ASP A 80 6.15 17.34 6.97
C ASP A 80 6.00 16.26 8.06
N THR A 81 4.75 15.91 8.40
CA THR A 81 4.43 14.93 9.45
C THR A 81 3.99 13.57 8.91
N MET A 82 3.74 13.48 7.60
CA MET A 82 3.10 12.33 6.93
C MET A 82 1.71 11.99 7.49
N GLU A 83 1.06 12.93 8.18
CA GLU A 83 -0.32 12.76 8.65
C GLU A 83 -1.28 12.75 7.45
N ASN A 84 -2.33 11.93 7.56
CA ASN A 84 -3.34 11.75 6.52
C ASN A 84 -2.76 11.34 5.15
N ASP A 85 -1.70 10.52 5.15
CA ASP A 85 -1.02 10.02 3.95
C ASP A 85 -1.83 8.95 3.20
N ILE A 86 -2.95 9.38 2.62
CA ILE A 86 -3.87 8.55 1.84
C ILE A 86 -4.36 9.31 0.60
N MET A 87 -4.43 8.60 -0.52
CA MET A 87 -4.95 9.08 -1.78
C MET A 87 -5.81 8.01 -2.47
N LEU A 88 -6.89 8.48 -3.09
CA LEU A 88 -7.70 7.71 -4.04
C LEU A 88 -7.43 8.21 -5.45
N LEU A 89 -7.21 7.27 -6.37
CA LEU A 89 -7.01 7.50 -7.80
C LEU A 89 -8.22 6.95 -8.54
N GLN A 90 -8.88 7.79 -9.34
CA GLN A 90 -9.88 7.33 -10.29
C GLN A 90 -9.21 7.06 -11.63
N ALA A 91 -9.22 5.81 -12.09
CA ALA A 91 -8.67 5.41 -13.38
C ALA A 91 -9.54 5.93 -14.54
N ARG A 92 -8.95 6.15 -15.72
CA ARG A 92 -9.67 6.61 -16.92
C ARG A 92 -10.67 5.59 -17.47
N SER A 93 -10.46 4.32 -17.17
CA SER A 93 -11.38 3.24 -17.51
C SER A 93 -11.30 2.13 -16.49
N SER A 94 -12.42 1.45 -16.28
CA SER A 94 -12.52 0.33 -15.34
C SER A 94 -11.59 -0.81 -15.71
N ALA A 95 -11.04 -1.46 -14.70
CA ALA A 95 -10.31 -2.71 -14.80
C ALA A 95 -11.27 -3.84 -15.18
N ALA A 96 -10.83 -4.73 -16.06
CA ALA A 96 -11.51 -5.99 -16.35
C ALA A 96 -11.14 -6.99 -15.25
N LEU A 97 -12.07 -7.29 -14.34
CA LEU A 97 -11.81 -8.24 -13.25
C LEU A 97 -11.68 -9.67 -13.79
N ASN A 98 -10.66 -10.39 -13.33
CA ASN A 98 -10.35 -11.76 -13.72
C ASN A 98 -9.46 -12.43 -12.65
N ASP A 99 -8.86 -13.58 -12.96
CA ASP A 99 -8.01 -14.32 -12.02
C ASP A 99 -6.75 -13.55 -11.58
N TYR A 100 -6.31 -12.57 -12.37
CA TYR A 100 -5.09 -11.79 -12.16
C TYR A 100 -5.36 -10.36 -11.68
N VAL A 101 -6.61 -9.88 -11.80
CA VAL A 101 -7.04 -8.54 -11.41
C VAL A 101 -8.32 -8.63 -10.60
N GLN A 102 -8.24 -8.40 -9.30
CA GLN A 102 -9.36 -8.49 -8.36
C GLN A 102 -9.38 -7.30 -7.41
N LEU A 103 -10.53 -7.08 -6.77
CA LEU A 103 -10.69 -6.05 -5.75
C LEU A 103 -10.25 -6.60 -4.39
N ILE A 104 -9.65 -5.75 -3.56
CA ILE A 104 -9.44 -6.05 -2.13
C ILE A 104 -10.51 -5.34 -1.28
N PRO A 105 -11.16 -6.03 -0.33
CA PRO A 105 -12.15 -5.39 0.53
C PRO A 105 -11.50 -4.40 1.50
N LEU A 106 -12.25 -3.34 1.80
CA LEU A 106 -11.92 -2.35 2.83
C LEU A 106 -12.48 -2.75 4.21
N PRO A 107 -11.95 -2.19 5.30
CA PRO A 107 -12.44 -2.47 6.65
C PRO A 107 -13.89 -2.03 6.82
N LYS A 108 -14.67 -2.82 7.57
CA LYS A 108 -16.10 -2.52 7.84
C LYS A 108 -16.29 -1.69 9.11
N SER A 109 -15.38 -1.79 10.07
CA SER A 109 -15.40 -1.07 11.35
C SER A 109 -14.22 -0.12 11.47
N ARG A 110 -14.34 0.86 12.38
CA ARG A 110 -13.26 1.80 12.75
C ARG A 110 -12.38 1.30 13.90
N SER A 111 -12.55 0.05 14.30
CA SER A 111 -11.81 -0.58 15.40
C SER A 111 -10.36 -0.79 15.03
N ASP A 112 -9.46 -0.64 16.00
CA ASP A 112 -8.07 -1.04 15.84
C ASP A 112 -7.94 -2.56 15.74
N LEU A 113 -6.91 -3.00 15.04
CA LEU A 113 -6.53 -4.39 15.00
C LEU A 113 -5.85 -4.79 16.32
N PRO A 114 -6.12 -6.00 16.84
CA PRO A 114 -5.40 -6.52 17.99
C PRO A 114 -3.88 -6.55 17.74
N THR A 115 -3.10 -6.28 18.79
CA THR A 115 -1.64 -6.44 18.75
C THR A 115 -1.29 -7.89 18.40
N GLY A 116 -0.28 -8.09 17.57
CA GLY A 116 0.16 -9.41 17.11
C GLY A 116 -0.64 -9.98 15.94
N THR A 117 -1.70 -9.29 15.48
CA THR A 117 -2.44 -9.67 14.26
C THR A 117 -1.45 -9.82 13.11
N LYS A 118 -1.47 -10.97 12.43
CA LYS A 118 -0.60 -11.27 11.29
C LYS A 118 -1.14 -10.62 10.02
N CYS A 119 -0.26 -9.97 9.31
CA CYS A 119 -0.55 -9.28 8.06
C CYS A 119 0.52 -9.60 7.01
N VAL A 120 0.22 -9.28 5.77
CA VAL A 120 1.13 -9.38 4.63
C VAL A 120 1.25 -8.02 3.99
N ILE A 121 2.47 -7.67 3.59
CA ILE A 121 2.76 -6.56 2.69
C ILE A 121 3.41 -7.14 1.43
N ALA A 122 3.13 -6.53 0.29
CA ALA A 122 3.69 -6.91 -1.00
C ALA A 122 4.02 -5.65 -1.81
N GLY A 123 5.03 -5.75 -2.69
CA GLY A 123 5.50 -4.61 -3.46
C GLY A 123 6.69 -4.93 -4.38
N TRP A 124 7.02 -3.95 -5.21
CA TRP A 124 8.15 -3.98 -6.16
C TRP A 124 9.26 -3.00 -5.76
N GLY A 125 9.29 -2.59 -4.50
CA GLY A 125 10.33 -1.73 -3.99
C GLY A 125 11.68 -2.43 -3.93
N LEU A 126 12.60 -1.87 -3.16
CA LEU A 126 13.87 -2.54 -2.87
C LEU A 126 13.63 -3.92 -2.22
N ILE A 127 14.58 -4.83 -2.30
CA ILE A 127 14.59 -6.12 -1.57
C ILE A 127 15.81 -6.25 -0.66
N ASP A 128 16.82 -5.39 -0.86
CA ASP A 128 17.99 -5.19 -0.01
C ASP A 128 18.48 -3.74 -0.16
N GLU A 129 19.50 -3.30 0.61
CA GLU A 129 20.01 -1.92 0.63
C GLU A 129 20.28 -1.35 -0.78
N ASP A 130 20.85 -2.18 -1.68
CA ASP A 130 21.21 -1.76 -3.05
C ASP A 130 20.49 -2.54 -4.16
N ARG A 131 19.53 -3.41 -3.81
CA ARG A 131 18.92 -4.34 -4.77
C ARG A 131 17.44 -4.04 -4.96
N ALA A 132 17.09 -3.50 -6.14
CA ALA A 132 15.71 -3.46 -6.62
C ALA A 132 15.26 -4.84 -7.14
N THR A 133 13.95 -5.10 -7.09
CA THR A 133 13.34 -6.25 -7.76
C THR A 133 12.44 -5.78 -8.90
N ASN A 134 12.43 -6.53 -9.99
CA ASN A 134 11.46 -6.35 -11.06
C ASN A 134 10.19 -7.16 -10.82
N LYS A 135 10.22 -8.09 -9.87
CA LYS A 135 9.14 -9.02 -9.55
C LYS A 135 8.51 -8.68 -8.21
N LEU A 136 7.24 -9.04 -8.04
CA LEU A 136 6.53 -8.80 -6.79
C LEU A 136 7.14 -9.65 -5.66
N PHE A 137 7.48 -9.00 -4.54
CA PHE A 137 7.90 -9.65 -3.31
C PHE A 137 6.83 -9.52 -2.24
N GLU A 138 6.84 -10.42 -1.26
CA GLU A 138 5.97 -10.33 -0.09
C GLU A 138 6.71 -10.68 1.21
N THR A 139 6.22 -10.13 2.32
CA THR A 139 6.65 -10.54 3.66
C THR A 139 5.52 -10.49 4.67
N LYS A 140 5.69 -11.23 5.76
CA LYS A 140 4.75 -11.29 6.87
C LYS A 140 5.18 -10.32 7.96
N VAL A 141 4.24 -9.50 8.40
CA VAL A 141 4.41 -8.54 9.50
C VAL A 141 3.35 -8.76 10.56
N SER A 142 3.55 -8.18 11.74
CA SER A 142 2.57 -8.24 12.84
C SER A 142 2.24 -6.84 13.35
N ILE A 143 0.99 -6.60 13.71
CA ILE A 143 0.55 -5.32 14.27
C ILE A 143 1.21 -5.05 15.63
N TYR A 144 1.78 -3.86 15.78
CA TYR A 144 2.30 -3.37 17.05
C TYR A 144 1.19 -2.71 17.87
N SER A 145 1.29 -2.78 19.19
CA SER A 145 0.42 -1.96 20.04
C SER A 145 0.74 -0.47 19.82
N ARG A 146 -0.28 0.40 19.91
CA ARG A 146 -0.07 1.85 19.78
C ARG A 146 0.97 2.37 20.76
N ARG A 147 0.93 1.89 22.02
CA ARG A 147 1.92 2.24 23.05
C ARG A 147 3.34 1.88 22.63
N LYS A 148 3.56 0.66 22.12
CA LYS A 148 4.90 0.25 21.65
C LYS A 148 5.33 1.07 20.44
N CYS A 149 4.42 1.33 19.51
CA CYS A 149 4.76 2.12 18.33
C CYS A 149 5.10 3.58 18.67
N ALA A 150 4.39 4.19 19.63
CA ALA A 150 4.66 5.56 20.07
C ALA A 150 6.05 5.74 20.71
N LEU A 151 6.70 4.66 21.17
CA LEU A 151 8.10 4.69 21.62
C LEU A 151 9.09 4.94 20.47
N PHE A 152 8.74 4.50 19.25
CA PHE A 152 9.54 4.72 18.04
C PHE A 152 9.09 5.98 17.31
N TYR A 153 7.79 6.26 17.30
CA TYR A 153 7.17 7.38 16.59
C TYR A 153 6.36 8.25 17.56
N PRO A 154 6.98 9.27 18.19
CA PRO A 154 6.29 10.12 19.17
C PRO A 154 5.07 10.86 18.63
N HIS A 155 5.01 11.08 17.31
CA HIS A 155 3.92 11.78 16.62
C HIS A 155 2.84 10.85 16.05
N LEU A 156 2.75 9.60 16.53
CA LEU A 156 1.77 8.62 16.03
C LEU A 156 0.32 9.02 16.36
N ASP A 157 -0.42 9.46 15.35
CA ASP A 157 -1.83 9.86 15.48
C ASP A 157 -2.82 8.70 15.27
N SER A 158 -4.11 8.92 15.55
CA SER A 158 -5.18 7.92 15.36
C SER A 158 -5.43 7.49 13.90
N GLY A 159 -4.90 8.24 12.94
CA GLY A 159 -4.88 7.95 11.51
C GLY A 159 -3.75 7.01 11.10
N MET A 160 -2.86 6.63 12.02
CA MET A 160 -1.73 5.74 11.78
C MET A 160 -1.84 4.41 12.54
N ILE A 161 -1.20 3.37 11.99
CA ILE A 161 -0.99 2.05 12.59
C ILE A 161 0.42 1.56 12.24
N CYS A 162 1.00 0.71 13.08
CA CYS A 162 2.36 0.23 12.87
C CYS A 162 2.39 -1.29 12.80
N ALA A 163 3.23 -1.80 11.91
CA ALA A 163 3.42 -3.22 11.73
C ALA A 163 4.88 -3.51 11.35
N GLY A 164 5.38 -4.67 11.75
CA GLY A 164 6.72 -5.12 11.39
C GLY A 164 6.99 -6.50 11.94
N SER A 165 8.18 -7.05 11.68
CA SER A 165 8.62 -8.27 12.36
C SER A 165 9.10 -7.95 13.78
N PHE A 166 8.72 -8.81 14.75
CA PHE A 166 9.14 -8.69 16.14
C PHE A 166 10.53 -9.29 16.42
N HIS A 167 11.06 -10.12 15.51
CA HIS A 167 12.22 -10.97 15.78
C HIS A 167 13.32 -10.86 14.72
N GLU A 168 13.03 -10.20 13.60
CA GLU A 168 13.94 -10.09 12.46
C GLU A 168 13.87 -8.66 11.93
N LEU A 169 14.93 -8.20 11.24
CA LEU A 169 14.93 -6.96 10.46
C LEU A 169 14.08 -7.13 9.19
N LYS A 170 12.79 -7.46 9.34
CA LYS A 170 11.83 -7.52 8.21
C LYS A 170 10.86 -6.35 8.30
N ASP A 171 11.01 -5.41 7.38
CA ASP A 171 10.18 -4.21 7.28
C ASP A 171 9.93 -3.80 5.83
N SER A 172 8.95 -2.90 5.63
CA SER A 172 8.73 -2.15 4.38
C SER A 172 9.83 -1.08 4.17
N SER A 173 10.23 -0.77 2.92
CA SER A 173 11.01 0.45 2.62
C SER A 173 10.67 1.05 1.25
N GLN A 174 11.57 1.87 0.70
CA GLN A 174 11.43 2.61 -0.55
C GLN A 174 10.88 1.75 -1.70
N GLY A 175 9.85 2.30 -2.37
CA GLY A 175 9.14 1.70 -3.50
C GLY A 175 7.90 0.87 -3.13
N ASP A 176 7.74 0.49 -1.86
CA ASP A 176 6.53 -0.21 -1.37
C ASP A 176 5.45 0.77 -0.88
N SER A 177 5.82 2.05 -0.72
CA SER A 177 4.92 3.14 -0.37
C SER A 177 3.64 3.12 -1.19
N GLY A 178 2.50 3.30 -0.54
CA GLY A 178 1.19 3.20 -1.17
C GLY A 178 0.65 1.78 -1.32
N GLY A 179 1.48 0.74 -1.14
CA GLY A 179 1.03 -0.65 -1.11
C GLY A 179 0.14 -0.97 0.10
N PRO A 180 -0.68 -2.03 0.03
CA PRO A 180 -1.59 -2.39 1.12
C PRO A 180 -0.91 -3.20 2.23
N LEU A 181 -1.25 -2.88 3.48
CA LEU A 181 -1.11 -3.80 4.62
C LEU A 181 -2.36 -4.68 4.69
N VAL A 182 -2.22 -5.96 4.36
CA VAL A 182 -3.35 -6.90 4.26
C VAL A 182 -3.40 -7.80 5.49
N CYS A 183 -4.47 -7.71 6.27
CA CYS A 183 -4.72 -8.58 7.42
C CYS A 183 -6.08 -9.25 7.25
N ASN A 184 -6.15 -10.57 7.44
CA ASN A 184 -7.40 -11.33 7.26
C ASN A 184 -8.09 -11.08 5.90
N LYS A 185 -7.29 -10.98 4.82
CA LYS A 185 -7.74 -10.69 3.44
C LYS A 185 -8.42 -9.33 3.24
N VAL A 186 -8.21 -8.38 4.15
CA VAL A 186 -8.73 -7.00 4.09
C VAL A 186 -7.55 -6.03 4.06
N ALA A 187 -7.64 -4.99 3.23
CA ALA A 187 -6.68 -3.88 3.25
C ALA A 187 -6.92 -3.04 4.50
N GLN A 188 -6.00 -3.07 5.46
CA GLN A 188 -6.16 -2.42 6.77
C GLN A 188 -5.30 -1.16 6.90
N GLY A 189 -4.20 -1.10 6.14
CA GLY A 189 -3.31 0.05 6.11
C GLY A 189 -2.71 0.28 4.73
N ILE A 190 -2.05 1.43 4.58
CA ILE A 190 -1.31 1.83 3.39
C ILE A 190 0.12 2.10 3.83
N VAL A 191 1.12 1.49 3.20
CA VAL A 191 2.54 1.74 3.49
C VAL A 191 2.80 3.24 3.32
N SER A 192 3.32 3.90 4.38
CA SER A 192 3.51 5.35 4.40
C SER A 192 4.99 5.72 4.60
N PHE A 193 5.52 5.48 5.79
CA PHE A 193 6.93 5.77 6.11
C PHE A 193 7.45 4.80 7.19
N GLY A 194 8.76 4.81 7.42
CA GLY A 194 9.39 3.97 8.43
C GLY A 194 10.85 4.35 8.63
N TYR A 195 11.48 3.76 9.65
CA TYR A 195 12.94 3.78 9.78
C TYR A 195 13.53 2.56 9.06
N ASN A 196 14.86 2.44 9.00
CA ASN A 196 15.54 1.24 8.45
C ASN A 196 15.37 -0.02 9.34
N SER A 197 14.45 0.02 10.30
CA SER A 197 14.19 -1.06 11.25
C SER A 197 12.72 -1.07 11.69
N PRO A 198 12.13 -2.25 11.93
CA PRO A 198 10.73 -2.37 12.36
C PRO A 198 10.40 -1.60 13.65
N PRO A 199 9.17 -1.05 13.77
CA PRO A 199 8.05 -1.22 12.83
C PRO A 199 7.95 -0.08 11.80
N GLY A 200 7.49 -0.38 10.58
CA GLY A 200 6.99 0.65 9.66
C GLY A 200 5.64 1.24 10.10
N VAL A 201 5.32 2.43 9.59
CA VAL A 201 4.08 3.17 9.80
C VAL A 201 3.22 3.15 8.55
N TYR A 202 1.92 2.95 8.77
CA TYR A 202 0.91 2.80 7.74
C TYR A 202 -0.25 3.75 8.02
N ALA A 203 -0.81 4.37 6.97
CA ALA A 203 -2.06 5.09 7.11
C ALA A 203 -3.20 4.09 7.38
N ARG A 204 -3.89 4.24 8.52
CA ARG A 204 -4.93 3.33 9.01
C ARG A 204 -6.23 3.57 8.25
N ILE A 205 -6.52 2.74 7.25
CA ILE A 205 -7.67 2.89 6.32
C ILE A 205 -9.01 3.05 7.06
N SER A 206 -9.19 2.32 8.17
CA SER A 206 -10.42 2.37 8.98
C SER A 206 -10.71 3.76 9.55
N ASN A 207 -9.68 4.58 9.78
CA ASN A 207 -9.83 5.97 10.21
C ASN A 207 -10.53 6.83 9.15
N TYR A 208 -10.22 6.59 7.88
CA TYR A 208 -10.59 7.41 6.72
C TYR A 208 -11.87 6.94 6.00
N LEU A 209 -12.56 5.90 6.49
CA LEU A 209 -13.78 5.38 5.87
C LEU A 209 -14.85 6.45 5.54
N PRO A 210 -15.13 7.46 6.39
CA PRO A 210 -16.06 8.52 6.03
C PRO A 210 -15.62 9.32 4.80
N TRP A 211 -14.33 9.67 4.72
CA TRP A 211 -13.76 10.39 3.58
C TRP A 211 -13.76 9.53 2.31
N ILE A 212 -13.34 8.27 2.40
CA ILE A 212 -13.34 7.30 1.30
C ILE A 212 -14.74 7.19 0.68
N LYS A 213 -15.77 6.98 1.52
CA LYS A 213 -17.17 6.88 1.08
C LYS A 213 -17.68 8.17 0.43
N LYS A 214 -17.25 9.34 0.91
CA LYS A 214 -17.64 10.64 0.34
C LYS A 214 -17.00 10.86 -1.04
N VAL A 215 -15.75 10.43 -1.22
CA VAL A 215 -15.03 10.56 -2.50
C VAL A 215 -15.57 9.59 -3.55
N MET A 216 -15.71 8.31 -3.22
CA MET A 216 -16.13 7.26 -4.18
C MET A 216 -17.62 7.31 -4.56
N LYS A 217 -18.43 8.17 -3.92
CA LYS A 217 -19.83 8.41 -4.29
C LYS A 217 -20.00 9.51 -5.36
N LYS A 218 -18.95 10.30 -5.61
CA LYS A 218 -18.95 11.38 -6.60
C LYS A 218 -18.54 10.86 -7.97
#